data_AF-A0A7K3D2W0-F1
#
_entry.id   AF-A0A7K3D2W0-F1
#
_cell.length_a   1.000
_cell.length_b   1.000
_cell.length_c   1.000
_cell.angle_alpha   90.00
_cell.angle_beta   90.00
_cell.angle_gamma   90.00
#
_symmetry.space_group_name_H-M   'P 1'
#
loop_
_entity.id
_entity.type
_entity.pdbx_description
1 polymer ?
#
loop_
_entity_poly.entity_id
_entity_poly.type
_entity_poly.pdbx_seq_one_letter_code
_entity_poly.pdbx_strand_id
1 'polypeptide(L)'
;MPEETEQSTASQAETGNTEETVEETATEGNDSTETAEDAPEADAEVEEKPFDRKQAEAKIRKANSEAANLRKRLKELEPKAEELQRIKDAEKSESERLNDQLVRAQEQITRTRQRLARTQVQALAVAGFADPEDAVGALDLDSYIDSDGDIDEAAIKADLDALLERKPHWAKPQPQEGPRRPAPDRTQASGANRTKAPSPLDEFDGWLKTRLPSR
;
A
#
# COMPACT_ATOMS: atom_id res chain seq x y z
N MET A 1 -31.99 -31.78 -25.11
CA MET A 1 -32.26 -32.92 -26.01
C MET A 1 -33.11 -32.36 -27.15
N PRO A 2 -32.49 -31.90 -28.25
CA PRO A 2 -31.83 -32.70 -29.31
C PRO A 2 -30.34 -32.29 -29.51
N GLU A 3 -29.37 -33.19 -29.74
CA GLU A 3 -28.99 -34.02 -30.92
C GLU A 3 -28.24 -33.28 -32.06
N GLU A 4 -26.92 -33.43 -32.00
CA GLU A 4 -25.88 -33.69 -33.03
C GLU A 4 -25.77 -32.85 -34.32
N THR A 5 -24.57 -32.29 -34.55
CA THR A 5 -23.92 -32.21 -35.89
C THR A 5 -22.39 -31.94 -35.77
N GLU A 6 -21.61 -32.95 -36.21
CA GLU A 6 -20.34 -32.91 -36.99
C GLU A 6 -19.06 -32.28 -36.36
N GLN A 7 -18.06 -33.06 -35.92
CA GLN A 7 -16.95 -33.72 -36.66
C GLN A 7 -16.13 -32.84 -37.62
N SER A 8 -14.86 -32.56 -37.26
CA SER A 8 -13.65 -32.48 -38.12
C SER A 8 -12.41 -32.14 -37.25
N THR A 9 -11.63 -33.10 -36.75
CA THR A 9 -10.36 -33.66 -37.29
C THR A 9 -9.34 -32.69 -37.92
N ALA A 10 -8.25 -32.47 -37.16
CA ALA A 10 -6.81 -32.59 -37.50
C ALA A 10 -6.19 -31.84 -38.69
N SER A 11 -5.11 -31.06 -38.42
CA SER A 11 -3.72 -31.14 -38.99
C SER A 11 -2.96 -29.81 -38.75
N GLN A 12 -1.83 -29.84 -38.02
CA GLN A 12 -0.43 -29.61 -38.49
C GLN A 12 -0.19 -28.27 -39.21
N ALA A 13 0.52 -27.30 -38.60
CA ALA A 13 1.99 -27.15 -38.57
C ALA A 13 2.60 -26.76 -39.94
N GLU A 14 3.05 -25.51 -40.10
CA GLU A 14 4.34 -25.20 -40.74
C GLU A 14 4.73 -23.72 -40.67
N THR A 15 6.05 -23.54 -40.71
CA THR A 15 6.94 -22.40 -40.56
C THR A 15 6.97 -21.40 -41.73
N GLY A 16 7.36 -20.16 -41.41
CA GLY A 16 8.12 -19.19 -42.24
C GLY A 16 8.44 -17.97 -41.36
N ASN A 17 9.68 -17.60 -40.99
CA ASN A 17 10.86 -17.19 -41.78
C ASN A 17 10.45 -16.21 -42.91
N THR A 18 10.91 -14.96 -43.02
CA THR A 18 12.32 -14.51 -43.01
C THR A 18 12.40 -12.98 -42.80
N GLU A 19 13.56 -12.56 -42.29
CA GLU A 19 14.16 -11.24 -42.08
C GLU A 19 14.03 -10.22 -43.23
N GLU A 20 14.06 -8.93 -42.90
CA GLU A 20 14.86 -7.96 -43.64
C GLU A 20 15.50 -6.94 -42.68
N THR A 21 16.82 -6.82 -42.86
CA THR A 21 17.83 -6.12 -42.10
C THR A 21 18.41 -5.06 -43.02
N VAL A 22 18.64 -3.83 -42.57
CA VAL A 22 19.56 -2.86 -43.22
C VAL A 22 20.16 -1.98 -42.11
N GLU A 23 21.38 -2.29 -41.63
CA GLU A 23 22.68 -1.62 -41.92
C GLU A 23 22.67 -0.10 -41.61
N GLU A 24 23.34 0.44 -40.59
CA GLU A 24 24.78 0.54 -40.30
C GLU A 24 25.61 1.28 -41.37
N THR A 25 26.17 2.45 -41.00
CA THR A 25 27.54 2.98 -41.24
C THR A 25 27.52 4.52 -41.06
N ALA A 26 28.13 5.07 -40.01
CA ALA A 26 29.53 5.51 -39.92
C ALA A 26 29.89 6.69 -40.86
N THR A 27 30.32 7.84 -40.30
CA THR A 27 31.67 8.45 -40.49
C THR A 27 31.69 9.96 -40.15
N GLU A 28 32.62 10.29 -39.25
CA GLU A 28 33.38 11.51 -38.92
C GLU A 28 33.08 12.89 -39.58
N GLY A 29 32.91 13.88 -38.69
CA GLY A 29 33.70 15.12 -38.57
C GLY A 29 34.04 15.96 -39.81
N ASN A 30 33.67 17.26 -39.78
CA ASN A 30 34.64 18.35 -39.89
C ASN A 30 34.05 19.71 -39.52
N ASP A 31 34.93 20.53 -38.99
CA ASP A 31 34.90 21.93 -38.60
C ASP A 31 34.71 22.93 -39.78
N SER A 32 34.32 24.17 -39.43
CA SER A 32 34.31 25.41 -40.23
C SER A 32 33.26 25.47 -41.38
N THR A 33 32.51 26.55 -41.64
CA THR A 33 32.79 27.99 -41.59
C THR A 33 31.46 28.77 -41.65
N GLU A 34 31.43 29.98 -41.10
CA GLU A 34 30.42 31.02 -41.36
C GLU A 34 30.13 31.21 -42.86
N THR A 35 28.86 31.40 -43.23
CA THR A 35 28.48 32.15 -44.43
C THR A 35 27.16 32.86 -44.19
N ALA A 36 27.24 34.19 -44.11
CA ALA A 36 26.11 35.09 -44.24
C ALA A 36 25.80 35.28 -45.73
N GLU A 37 24.53 35.23 -46.11
CA GLU A 37 23.90 35.65 -47.38
C GLU A 37 22.47 35.06 -47.35
N ASP A 38 21.39 35.63 -47.85
CA ASP A 38 20.96 36.96 -48.30
C ASP A 38 19.43 36.78 -48.48
N ALA A 39 18.61 37.78 -48.19
CA ALA A 39 17.14 37.65 -48.23
C ALA A 39 16.62 37.96 -49.64
N PRO A 40 15.88 37.06 -50.32
CA PRO A 40 15.32 37.40 -51.63
C PRO A 40 14.05 38.24 -51.46
N GLU A 41 14.17 39.50 -51.85
CA GLU A 41 13.07 40.45 -52.06
C GLU A 41 12.24 39.97 -53.25
N ALA A 42 11.01 39.52 -53.00
CA ALA A 42 10.07 39.09 -54.02
C ALA A 42 9.17 40.28 -54.42
N ASP A 43 9.50 40.91 -55.54
CA ASP A 43 8.63 41.80 -56.30
C ASP A 43 7.36 41.03 -56.72
N ALA A 44 6.30 41.18 -55.94
CA ALA A 44 4.96 40.79 -56.34
C ALA A 44 4.25 42.05 -56.86
N GLU A 45 4.16 42.14 -58.18
CA GLU A 45 3.38 43.11 -58.94
C GLU A 45 1.90 43.00 -58.50
N VAL A 46 1.50 43.79 -57.51
CA VAL A 46 0.11 43.89 -57.05
C VAL A 46 -0.65 44.74 -58.06
N GLU A 47 -1.39 44.10 -58.96
CA GLU A 47 -2.44 44.79 -59.72
C GLU A 47 -3.45 45.39 -58.73
N GLU A 48 -3.28 46.69 -58.44
CA GLU A 48 -4.10 47.47 -57.53
C GLU A 48 -5.52 47.63 -58.09
N LYS A 49 -6.37 46.65 -57.84
CA LYS A 49 -7.83 46.82 -57.97
C LYS A 49 -8.22 47.98 -57.04
N PRO A 50 -8.94 49.02 -57.52
CA PRO A 50 -9.28 50.18 -56.71
C PRO A 50 -10.05 49.73 -55.46
N PHE A 51 -9.59 50.19 -54.29
CA PHE A 51 -10.19 49.85 -53.00
C PHE A 51 -11.67 50.27 -52.97
N ASP A 52 -12.56 49.29 -53.12
CA ASP A 52 -13.99 49.51 -53.06
C ASP A 52 -14.41 49.69 -51.59
N ARG A 53 -14.39 50.95 -51.13
CA ARG A 53 -14.75 51.37 -49.77
C ARG A 53 -16.06 50.75 -49.29
N LYS A 54 -17.06 50.60 -50.17
CA LYS A 54 -18.37 50.05 -49.80
C LYS A 54 -18.29 48.57 -49.45
N GLN A 55 -17.50 47.80 -50.20
CA GLN A 55 -17.30 46.36 -49.91
C GLN A 55 -16.47 46.16 -48.65
N ALA A 56 -15.46 47.00 -48.41
CA ALA A 56 -14.67 46.96 -47.19
C ALA A 56 -15.52 47.27 -45.95
N GLU A 57 -16.34 48.33 -46.00
CA GLU A 57 -17.27 48.67 -44.93
C GLU A 57 -18.29 47.57 -44.64
N ALA A 58 -18.82 46.92 -45.69
CA ALA A 58 -19.73 45.78 -45.54
C ALA A 58 -19.07 44.57 -44.86
N LYS A 59 -17.82 44.25 -45.23
CA LYS A 59 -17.02 43.18 -44.60
C LYS A 59 -16.70 43.50 -43.14
N ILE A 60 -16.31 44.74 -42.84
CA ILE A 60 -16.05 45.21 -41.47
C ILE A 60 -17.33 45.12 -40.63
N ARG A 61 -18.47 45.57 -41.15
CA ARG A 61 -19.75 45.48 -40.46
C ARG A 61 -20.16 44.02 -40.17
N LYS A 62 -19.95 43.12 -41.13
CA LYS A 62 -20.19 41.68 -40.96
C LYS A 62 -19.29 41.08 -39.89
N ALA A 63 -17.99 41.30 -39.95
CA ALA A 63 -17.03 40.84 -38.95
C ALA A 63 -17.34 41.38 -37.54
N ASN A 64 -17.72 42.65 -37.43
CA ASN A 64 -18.13 43.24 -36.15
C ASN A 64 -19.41 42.60 -35.60
N SER A 65 -20.37 42.26 -36.46
CA SER A 65 -21.60 41.57 -36.04
C SER A 65 -21.34 40.13 -35.59
N GLU A 66 -20.44 39.42 -36.28
CA GLU A 66 -20.01 38.07 -35.91
C GLU A 66 -19.25 38.08 -34.58
N ALA A 67 -18.31 39.02 -34.40
CA ALA A 67 -17.59 39.20 -33.14
C ALA A 67 -18.54 39.57 -31.99
N ALA A 68 -19.55 40.42 -32.24
CA ALA A 68 -20.55 40.75 -31.23
C ALA A 68 -21.41 39.54 -30.84
N ASN A 69 -21.79 38.70 -31.81
CA ASN A 69 -22.56 37.48 -31.55
C ASN A 69 -21.71 36.42 -30.82
N LEU A 70 -20.43 36.28 -31.16
CA LEU A 70 -19.51 35.40 -30.44
C LEU A 70 -19.29 35.86 -29.00
N ARG A 71 -19.11 37.15 -28.76
CA ARG A 71 -19.02 37.71 -27.40
C ARG A 71 -20.27 37.46 -26.57
N LYS A 72 -21.46 37.58 -27.18
CA LYS A 72 -22.73 37.26 -26.49
C LYS A 72 -22.79 35.77 -26.13
N ARG A 73 -22.46 34.88 -27.06
CA ARG A 73 -22.43 33.43 -26.82
C ARG A 73 -21.40 33.04 -25.76
N LEU A 74 -20.21 33.62 -25.78
CA LEU A 74 -19.20 33.39 -24.75
C LEU A 74 -19.70 33.83 -23.37
N LYS A 75 -20.27 35.03 -23.27
CA LYS A 75 -20.84 35.53 -22.02
C LYS A 75 -21.99 34.67 -21.48
N GLU A 76 -22.71 33.95 -22.34
CA GLU A 76 -23.77 33.01 -21.96
C GLU A 76 -23.25 31.61 -21.61
N LEU A 77 -22.12 31.19 -22.19
CA LEU A 77 -21.52 29.86 -22.00
C LEU A 77 -20.53 29.82 -20.82
N GLU A 78 -19.79 30.90 -20.58
CA GLU A 78 -18.86 31.05 -19.46
C GLU A 78 -19.49 30.71 -18.10
N PRO A 79 -20.64 31.29 -17.69
CA PRO A 79 -21.23 30.97 -16.39
C PRO A 79 -21.67 29.51 -16.29
N LYS A 80 -22.17 28.93 -17.40
CA LYS A 80 -22.57 27.51 -17.43
C LYS A 80 -21.36 26.58 -17.34
N ALA A 81 -20.25 26.95 -17.98
CA ALA A 81 -19.00 26.20 -17.89
C ALA A 81 -18.42 26.26 -16.47
N GLU A 82 -18.45 27.43 -15.83
CA GLU A 82 -18.03 27.61 -14.44
C GLU A 82 -18.92 26.83 -13.46
N GLU A 83 -20.25 26.85 -13.65
CA GLU A 83 -21.18 26.06 -12.84
C GLU A 83 -20.93 24.56 -12.98
N LEU A 84 -20.73 24.07 -14.22
CA LEU A 84 -20.38 22.66 -14.47
C LEU A 84 -19.02 22.29 -13.87
N GLN A 85 -18.05 23.20 -13.89
CA GLN A 85 -16.76 22.99 -13.24
C GLN A 85 -16.91 22.94 -11.72
N ARG A 86 -17.66 23.87 -11.11
CA ARG A 86 -17.91 23.85 -9.66
C ARG A 86 -18.63 22.60 -9.19
N ILE A 87 -19.62 22.12 -9.95
CA ILE A 87 -20.31 20.86 -9.64
C ILE A 87 -19.33 19.69 -9.75
N LYS A 88 -18.53 19.63 -10.82
CA LYS A 88 -17.51 18.59 -10.98
C LYS A 88 -16.44 18.63 -9.91
N ASP A 89 -15.99 19.81 -9.49
CA ASP A 89 -14.96 19.94 -8.46
C ASP A 89 -15.53 19.62 -7.07
N ALA A 90 -16.79 19.97 -6.80
CA ALA A 90 -17.50 19.55 -5.58
C ALA A 90 -17.72 18.02 -5.56
N GLU A 91 -18.23 17.42 -6.63
CA GLU A 91 -18.44 15.97 -6.73
C GLU A 91 -17.14 15.19 -6.75
N LYS A 92 -16.10 15.67 -7.45
CA LYS A 92 -14.76 15.08 -7.42
C LYS A 92 -14.14 15.20 -6.03
N SER A 93 -14.20 16.36 -5.39
CA SER A 93 -13.64 16.51 -4.04
C SER A 93 -14.40 15.68 -3.00
N GLU A 94 -15.71 15.51 -3.12
CA GLU A 94 -16.48 14.61 -2.26
C GLU A 94 -16.19 13.15 -2.57
N SER A 95 -16.17 12.74 -3.84
CA SER A 95 -15.89 11.35 -4.23
C SER A 95 -14.43 10.95 -3.94
N GLU A 96 -13.45 11.82 -4.19
CA GLU A 96 -12.06 11.64 -3.79
C GLU A 96 -11.94 11.53 -2.27
N ARG A 97 -12.61 12.41 -1.52
CA ARG A 97 -12.63 12.34 -0.05
C ARG A 97 -13.26 11.05 0.47
N LEU A 98 -14.34 10.58 -0.16
CA LEU A 98 -14.99 9.32 0.21
C LEU A 98 -14.11 8.12 -0.16
N ASN A 99 -13.47 8.14 -1.34
CA ASN A 99 -12.52 7.11 -1.75
C ASN A 99 -11.32 7.06 -0.81
N ASP A 100 -10.74 8.20 -0.44
CA ASP A 100 -9.65 8.28 0.55
C ASP A 100 -10.06 7.71 1.90
N GLN A 101 -11.30 7.98 2.35
CA GLN A 101 -11.83 7.40 3.58
C GLN A 101 -12.02 5.88 3.47
N LEU A 102 -12.54 5.40 2.35
CA LEU A 102 -12.70 3.96 2.10
C LEU A 102 -11.35 3.24 2.06
N VAL A 103 -10.36 3.79 1.36
CA VAL A 103 -9.00 3.23 1.30
C VAL A 103 -8.39 3.18 2.70
N ARG A 104 -8.45 4.29 3.46
CA ARG A 104 -7.93 4.32 4.84
C ARG A 104 -8.65 3.33 5.75
N ALA A 105 -9.97 3.20 5.63
CA ALA A 105 -10.74 2.23 6.40
C ALA A 105 -10.32 0.79 6.04
N GLN A 106 -10.15 0.49 4.75
CA GLN A 106 -9.73 -0.82 4.28
C GLN A 106 -8.30 -1.16 4.74
N GLU A 107 -7.37 -0.21 4.69
CA GLU A 107 -6.02 -0.36 5.24
C GLU A 107 -6.02 -0.62 6.75
N GLN A 108 -6.90 0.03 7.50
CA GLN A 108 -7.04 -0.22 8.94
C GLN A 108 -7.63 -1.60 9.22
N ILE A 109 -8.63 -2.04 8.46
CA ILE A 109 -9.25 -3.35 8.59
C ILE A 109 -8.22 -4.44 8.28
N THR A 110 -7.53 -4.35 7.14
CA THR A 110 -6.48 -5.31 6.74
C THR A 110 -5.37 -5.39 7.79
N ARG A 111 -4.86 -4.25 8.27
CA ARG A 111 -3.85 -4.22 9.33
C ARG A 111 -4.33 -4.86 10.63
N THR A 112 -5.60 -4.67 10.98
CA THR A 112 -6.19 -5.26 12.19
C THR A 112 -6.36 -6.78 12.03
N ARG A 113 -6.80 -7.25 10.87
CA ARG A 113 -6.92 -8.67 10.55
C ARG A 113 -5.56 -9.37 10.57
N GLN A 114 -4.52 -8.76 9.97
CA GLN A 114 -3.15 -9.29 10.03
C GLN A 114 -2.62 -9.38 11.47
N ARG A 115 -2.90 -8.38 12.31
CA ARG A 115 -2.56 -8.43 13.74
C ARG A 115 -3.31 -9.55 14.45
N LEU A 116 -4.59 -9.74 14.15
CA LEU A 116 -5.41 -10.81 14.73
C LEU A 116 -4.83 -12.18 14.35
N ALA A 117 -4.55 -12.41 13.05
CA ALA A 117 -3.93 -13.64 12.55
C ALA A 117 -2.57 -13.89 13.23
N ARG A 118 -1.72 -12.87 13.33
CA ARG A 118 -0.46 -12.95 14.07
C ARG A 118 -0.66 -13.40 15.52
N THR A 119 -1.58 -12.75 16.24
CA THR A 119 -1.83 -13.09 17.64
C THR A 119 -2.40 -14.49 17.81
N GLN A 120 -3.22 -14.95 16.86
CA GLN A 120 -3.78 -16.29 16.86
C GLN A 120 -2.69 -17.36 16.65
N VAL A 121 -1.84 -17.15 15.64
CA VAL A 121 -0.68 -18.02 15.38
C VAL A 121 0.22 -18.06 16.62
N GLN A 122 0.52 -16.89 17.21
CA GLN A 122 1.32 -16.81 18.42
C GLN A 122 0.69 -17.58 19.59
N ALA A 123 -0.62 -17.42 19.82
CA ALA A 123 -1.34 -18.08 20.89
C ALA A 123 -1.32 -19.62 20.75
N LEU A 124 -1.46 -20.13 19.52
CA LEU A 124 -1.39 -21.56 19.23
C LEU A 124 0.05 -22.08 19.33
N ALA A 125 1.03 -21.31 18.87
CA ALA A 125 2.44 -21.68 18.89
C ALA A 125 3.02 -21.79 20.31
N VAL A 126 2.52 -21.02 21.28
CA VAL A 126 3.00 -21.05 22.69
C VAL A 126 2.96 -22.46 23.31
N ALA A 127 2.05 -23.32 22.85
CA ALA A 127 1.93 -24.69 23.35
C ALA A 127 3.08 -25.61 22.90
N GLY A 128 3.56 -25.45 21.66
CA GLY A 128 4.50 -26.39 21.02
C GLY A 128 5.89 -25.84 20.71
N PHE A 129 6.02 -24.52 20.50
CA PHE A 129 7.26 -23.89 20.06
C PHE A 129 8.08 -23.36 21.24
N ALA A 130 9.40 -23.37 21.08
CA ALA A 130 10.33 -22.74 22.01
C ALA A 130 10.24 -21.20 21.94
N ASP A 131 10.12 -20.66 20.73
CA ASP A 131 9.82 -19.26 20.46
C ASP A 131 8.59 -19.17 19.55
N PRO A 132 7.47 -18.58 19.99
CA PRO A 132 6.27 -18.46 19.16
C PRO A 132 6.42 -17.43 18.02
N GLU A 133 7.41 -16.52 18.06
CA GLU A 133 7.67 -15.57 16.97
C GLU A 133 8.29 -16.25 15.75
N ASP A 134 9.06 -17.34 15.95
CA ASP A 134 9.63 -18.13 14.84
C ASP A 134 8.52 -18.77 13.98
N ALA A 135 7.42 -19.18 14.62
CA ALA A 135 6.27 -19.73 13.91
C ALA A 135 5.60 -18.65 13.05
N VAL A 136 5.35 -17.47 13.61
CA VAL A 136 4.76 -16.33 12.90
C VAL A 136 5.58 -15.93 11.68
N GLY A 137 6.92 -15.94 11.78
CA GLY A 137 7.79 -15.59 10.67
C GLY A 137 7.89 -16.65 9.56
N ALA A 138 7.45 -17.88 9.83
CA ALA A 138 7.55 -19.00 8.89
C ALA A 138 6.24 -19.31 8.13
N LEU A 139 5.12 -18.76 8.60
CA LEU A 139 3.78 -18.97 8.06
C LEU A 139 3.32 -17.74 7.27
N ASP A 140 2.48 -17.95 6.26
CA ASP A 140 1.85 -16.86 5.51
C ASP A 140 0.55 -16.44 6.20
N LEU A 141 0.58 -15.33 6.94
CA LEU A 141 -0.55 -14.92 7.77
C LEU A 141 -1.82 -14.59 6.97
N ASP A 142 -1.65 -14.10 5.73
CA ASP A 142 -2.77 -13.68 4.90
C ASP A 142 -3.53 -14.88 4.32
N SER A 143 -2.90 -16.05 4.20
CA SER A 143 -3.56 -17.26 3.68
C SER A 143 -4.61 -17.86 4.63
N TYR A 144 -4.55 -17.49 5.92
CA TYR A 144 -5.48 -17.99 6.93
C TYR A 144 -6.71 -17.09 7.13
N ILE A 145 -6.79 -15.97 6.42
CA ILE A 145 -7.90 -15.02 6.51
C ILE A 145 -8.81 -15.26 5.30
N ASP A 146 -10.06 -15.62 5.55
CA ASP A 146 -11.02 -15.86 4.48
C ASP A 146 -11.62 -14.56 3.90
N SER A 147 -12.53 -14.70 2.94
CA SER A 147 -13.23 -13.56 2.32
C SER A 147 -14.09 -12.77 3.29
N ASP A 148 -14.61 -13.42 4.33
CA ASP A 148 -15.44 -12.81 5.36
C ASP A 148 -14.57 -12.10 6.43
N GLY A 149 -13.30 -12.46 6.50
CA GLY A 149 -12.30 -11.95 7.44
C GLY A 149 -12.15 -12.80 8.69
N ASP A 150 -12.71 -14.01 8.70
CA ASP A 150 -12.54 -14.99 9.76
C ASP A 150 -11.20 -15.72 9.58
N ILE A 151 -10.64 -16.18 10.71
CA ILE A 151 -9.35 -16.87 10.74
C ILE A 151 -9.59 -18.37 10.81
N ASP A 152 -9.01 -19.12 9.86
CA ASP A 152 -9.02 -20.58 9.90
C ASP A 152 -8.01 -21.10 10.93
N GLU A 153 -8.47 -21.27 12.17
CA GLU A 153 -7.66 -21.84 13.25
C GLU A 153 -7.24 -23.29 12.99
N ALA A 154 -8.02 -24.05 12.23
CA ALA A 154 -7.73 -25.46 11.97
C ALA A 154 -6.56 -25.59 10.99
N ALA A 155 -6.56 -24.77 9.93
CA ALA A 155 -5.44 -24.67 9.00
C ALA A 155 -4.15 -24.22 9.72
N ILE A 156 -4.24 -23.21 10.59
CA ILE A 156 -3.09 -22.75 11.38
C ILE A 156 -2.49 -23.88 12.23
N LYS A 157 -3.33 -24.66 12.93
CA LYS A 157 -2.85 -25.78 13.75
C LYS A 157 -2.16 -26.84 12.90
N ALA A 158 -2.76 -27.23 11.78
CA ALA A 158 -2.18 -28.21 10.87
C ALA A 158 -0.81 -27.77 10.33
N ASP A 159 -0.68 -26.51 9.93
CA ASP A 159 0.58 -25.98 9.42
C ASP A 159 1.64 -25.79 10.52
N LEU A 160 1.22 -25.43 11.74
CA LEU A 160 2.12 -25.39 12.89
C LEU A 160 2.69 -26.78 13.22
N ASP A 161 1.84 -27.82 13.19
CA ASP A 161 2.28 -29.20 13.42
C ASP A 161 3.25 -29.66 12.31
N ALA A 162 2.91 -29.41 11.04
CA ALA A 162 3.78 -29.70 9.90
C ALA A 162 5.12 -28.93 9.98
N LEU A 163 5.09 -27.70 10.52
CA LEU A 163 6.28 -26.89 10.72
C LEU A 163 7.21 -27.49 11.79
N LEU A 164 6.66 -28.02 12.89
CA LEU A 164 7.43 -28.72 13.93
C LEU A 164 8.04 -30.02 13.41
N GLU A 165 7.32 -30.76 12.57
CA GLU A 165 7.86 -31.96 11.91
C GLU A 165 9.07 -31.63 11.02
N ARG A 166 8.97 -30.55 10.24
CA ARG A 166 10.06 -30.08 9.39
C ARG A 166 11.22 -29.47 10.19
N LYS A 167 10.92 -28.80 11.30
CA LYS A 167 11.89 -28.07 12.13
C LYS A 167 11.79 -28.50 13.59
N PRO A 168 12.26 -29.71 13.93
CA PRO A 168 12.12 -30.25 15.29
C PRO A 168 12.89 -29.47 16.37
N HIS A 169 13.91 -28.71 15.97
CA HIS A 169 14.69 -27.85 16.88
C HIS A 169 13.91 -26.61 17.34
N TRP A 170 12.79 -26.28 16.70
CA TRP A 170 11.88 -25.21 17.14
C TRP A 170 10.89 -25.67 18.20
N ALA A 171 10.76 -26.99 18.39
CA ALA A 171 9.91 -27.54 19.43
C ALA A 171 10.42 -27.14 20.82
N LYS A 172 9.49 -26.85 21.71
CA LYS A 172 9.78 -26.59 23.11
C LYS A 172 10.50 -27.80 23.72
N PRO A 173 11.61 -27.60 24.44
CA PRO A 173 12.26 -28.70 25.13
C PRO A 173 11.28 -29.30 26.13
N GLN A 174 10.97 -30.58 25.97
CA GLN A 174 10.17 -31.31 26.94
C GLN A 174 10.85 -31.17 28.31
N PRO A 175 10.12 -30.78 29.37
CA PRO A 175 10.70 -30.76 30.69
C PRO A 175 11.22 -32.16 30.98
N GLN A 176 12.53 -32.29 31.13
CA GLN A 176 13.11 -33.60 31.44
C GLN A 176 12.43 -34.11 32.72
N GLU A 177 11.69 -35.21 32.59
CA GLU A 177 11.21 -36.04 33.69
C GLU A 177 12.40 -36.78 34.32
N GLY A 178 13.39 -36.01 34.78
CA GLY A 178 14.53 -36.49 35.55
C GLY A 178 14.37 -36.09 37.02
N PRO A 179 15.10 -36.72 37.95
CA PRO A 179 15.05 -36.38 39.36
C PRO A 179 15.36 -34.89 39.51
N ARG A 180 14.36 -34.11 39.94
CA ARG A 180 14.56 -32.69 40.22
C ARG A 180 15.70 -32.56 41.21
N ARG A 181 16.47 -31.48 41.06
CA ARG A 181 17.55 -31.08 41.97
C ARG A 181 17.15 -31.40 43.42
N PRO A 182 18.05 -31.99 44.23
CA PRO A 182 17.74 -32.33 45.61
C PRO A 182 17.11 -31.12 46.30
N ALA A 183 15.99 -31.36 47.00
CA ALA A 183 15.27 -30.29 47.67
C ALA A 183 16.26 -29.46 48.51
N PRO A 184 16.27 -28.13 48.37
CA PRO A 184 17.21 -27.29 49.11
C PRO A 184 17.02 -27.54 50.60
N ASP A 185 18.06 -28.09 51.22
CA ASP A 185 18.09 -28.39 52.63
C ASP A 185 18.03 -27.06 53.40
N ARG A 186 16.88 -26.81 54.03
CA ARG A 186 16.59 -25.59 54.77
C ARG A 186 17.49 -25.43 56.00
N THR A 187 18.18 -26.49 56.42
CA THR A 187 19.12 -26.48 57.53
C THR A 187 20.51 -25.95 57.14
N GLN A 188 20.82 -25.88 55.84
CA GLN A 188 22.10 -25.36 55.33
C GLN A 188 22.08 -23.86 55.03
N ALA A 189 20.90 -23.24 54.99
CA ALA A 189 20.78 -21.79 54.87
C ALA A 189 20.89 -21.15 56.27
N SER A 190 22.05 -20.56 56.57
CA SER A 190 22.35 -19.79 57.79
C SER A 190 21.46 -18.54 58.03
N GLY A 191 20.38 -18.36 57.26
CA GLY A 191 19.41 -17.28 57.39
C GLY A 191 17.99 -17.70 57.79
N ALA A 192 17.70 -18.99 57.93
CA ALA A 192 16.32 -19.50 58.07
C ALA A 192 15.67 -19.25 59.45
N ASN A 193 16.31 -18.51 60.37
CA ASN A 193 15.78 -18.22 61.70
C ASN A 193 15.68 -16.72 62.02
N ARG A 194 15.40 -15.87 61.03
CA ARG A 194 14.84 -14.53 61.29
C ARG A 194 13.35 -14.55 61.04
N THR A 195 12.60 -14.92 62.07
CA THR A 195 11.14 -14.77 62.10
C THR A 195 10.79 -13.29 62.01
N LYS A 196 10.29 -12.86 60.84
CA LYS A 196 9.59 -11.59 60.57
C LYS A 196 10.43 -10.32 60.80
N ALA A 197 10.45 -9.42 59.82
CA ALA A 197 10.84 -8.03 60.12
C ALA A 197 9.87 -7.50 61.20
N PRO A 198 10.35 -6.76 62.21
CA PRO A 198 9.47 -6.18 63.22
C PRO A 198 8.42 -5.33 62.53
N SER A 199 7.17 -5.47 62.94
CA SER A 199 6.14 -4.57 62.41
C SER A 199 6.41 -3.15 62.92
N PRO A 200 5.98 -2.09 62.23
CA PRO A 200 6.12 -0.71 62.72
C PRO A 200 5.53 -0.51 64.13
N LEU A 201 4.55 -1.34 64.50
CA LEU A 201 3.95 -1.38 65.82
C LEU A 201 4.90 -1.96 66.88
N ASP A 202 5.67 -3.00 66.55
CA ASP A 202 6.66 -3.59 67.45
C ASP A 202 7.84 -2.64 67.70
N GLU A 203 8.26 -1.91 66.66
CA GLU A 203 9.31 -0.88 66.78
C GLU A 203 8.84 0.28 67.66
N PHE A 204 7.61 0.75 67.47
CA PHE A 204 7.02 1.81 68.28
C PHE A 204 6.81 1.40 69.74
N ASP A 205 6.37 0.17 69.99
CA ASP A 205 6.17 -0.34 71.34
C ASP A 205 7.50 -0.54 72.08
N GLY A 206 8.55 -0.98 71.37
CA GLY A 206 9.92 -1.00 71.89
C GLY A 206 10.42 0.41 72.26
N TRP A 207 10.20 1.39 71.38
CA TRP A 207 10.56 2.79 71.62
C TRP A 207 9.83 3.39 72.83
N LEU A 208 8.52 3.15 72.97
CA LEU A 208 7.72 3.61 74.11
C LEU A 208 8.23 3.07 75.44
N LYS A 209 8.55 1.78 75.51
CA LYS A 209 9.09 1.12 76.71
C LYS A 209 10.45 1.67 77.13
N THR A 210 11.27 2.14 76.19
CA THR A 210 12.55 2.79 76.52
C THR A 210 12.39 4.22 77.06
N ARG A 211 11.27 4.89 76.76
CA ARG A 211 11.02 6.29 77.13
C ARG A 211 10.23 6.47 78.42
N LEU A 212 9.51 5.44 78.87
CA LEU A 212 8.72 5.47 80.10
C LEU A 212 9.40 4.59 81.16
N PRO A 213 9.94 5.15 82.25
CA PRO A 213 10.34 4.34 83.39
C PRO A 213 9.07 3.72 84.00
N SER A 214 9.00 2.39 84.03
CA SER A 214 7.98 1.67 84.76
C SER A 214 8.03 2.11 86.23
N ARG A 215 6.98 2.78 86.69
CA ARG A 215 6.76 3.09 88.11
C ARG A 215 6.28 1.86 88.85
#